data_AF-A0A562SYA1-F1
#
_entry.id   AF-A0A562SYA1-F1
#
_cell.length_a   1.000
_cell.length_b   1.000
_cell.length_c   1.000
_cell.angle_alpha   90.00
_cell.angle_beta   90.00
_cell.angle_gamma   90.00
#
_symmetry.space_group_name_H-M   'P 1'
#
loop_
_entity.id
_entity.type
_entity.pdbx_description
1 polymer ?
#
loop_
_entity_poly.entity_id
_entity_poly.type
_entity_poly.pdbx_seq_one_letter_code
_entity_poly.pdbx_strand_id
1 'polypeptide(L)'
;MERKKLIRITKNKVFLTPEMSLNLSQTSLAGTHLSFRSVQDIYFEVEVLDYDKVENKITLDVIDYQPKNIEKFKEQNAKAPVLFVHFKPLKWSFIERHLGSYTKSILLKEEIVIEDKTPRANEDKEKSFLSTFKSKAEEYADKLSINYNTSLPHNVEFKQREPVIEKITEEAKIYFKDVDFNLGFVAFSYKSKMLNNTYNLKIENYFLLPEFNAVKSYFPKAFGGKKQFIINITFTITDNVVTDIVTTSMEIAGINENIIDSIKRERVANLTSTPLRKSIDKSLFTSDDIFNSFDDDLKDGNVFKQTEEDILNFLIEIRNVRNAKHLQFLSGSKHSAKQKLRFTLKPLFGFLFFIEGETKNHFCWELLNSHATYLWSFDKIEPDVMFQFKRVEEIINIIRDMGREAYKNNFKSNKVDNDLSFCTIEHSNINSAFKEGFVEWQHRLKEHLV
;
A
#
# COMPACT_ATOMS: atom_id res chain seq x y z
N MET A 1 16.48 -35.13 31.04
CA MET A 1 16.51 -33.70 30.70
C MET A 1 15.15 -33.33 30.15
N GLU A 2 14.48 -32.30 30.67
CA GLU A 2 13.25 -31.79 30.06
C GLU A 2 13.53 -31.38 28.61
N ARG A 3 12.96 -32.13 27.66
CA ARG A 3 13.09 -31.89 26.21
C ARG A 3 12.17 -30.76 25.73
N LYS A 4 11.21 -30.35 26.55
CA LYS A 4 10.27 -29.28 26.25
C LYS A 4 10.81 -27.92 26.69
N LYS A 5 10.67 -26.93 25.82
CA LYS A 5 11.07 -25.54 26.04
C LYS A 5 10.01 -24.60 25.48
N LEU A 6 9.94 -23.40 26.01
CA LEU A 6 9.19 -22.30 25.41
C LEU A 6 10.12 -21.48 24.53
N ILE A 7 9.61 -21.07 23.38
CA ILE A 7 10.24 -20.02 22.57
C ILE A 7 9.29 -18.85 22.47
N ARG A 8 9.85 -17.65 22.32
CA ARG A 8 9.09 -16.41 22.13
C ARG A 8 9.45 -15.80 20.80
N ILE A 9 8.46 -15.45 19.99
CA ILE A 9 8.63 -14.84 18.68
C ILE A 9 8.07 -13.42 18.74
N THR A 10 8.89 -12.45 18.34
CA THR A 10 8.49 -11.04 18.29
C THR A 10 9.03 -10.40 17.02
N LYS A 11 8.17 -9.78 16.20
CA LYS A 11 8.53 -9.12 14.93
C LYS A 11 9.34 -10.06 14.00
N ASN A 12 10.66 -9.94 14.03
CA ASN A 12 11.62 -10.67 13.19
C ASN A 12 12.65 -11.48 14.00
N LYS A 13 12.37 -11.77 15.27
CA LYS A 13 13.28 -12.49 16.17
C LYS A 13 12.59 -13.66 16.86
N VAL A 14 13.35 -14.75 17.01
CA VAL A 14 13.02 -15.93 17.81
C VAL A 14 13.93 -15.94 19.03
N PHE A 15 13.33 -15.88 20.21
CA PHE A 15 14.01 -15.95 21.49
C PHE A 15 13.92 -17.38 22.02
N LEU A 16 15.08 -18.00 22.24
CA LEU A 16 15.19 -19.33 22.85
C LEU A 16 15.22 -19.23 24.38
N THR A 17 15.71 -18.11 24.90
CA THR A 17 15.71 -17.71 26.31
C THR A 17 15.50 -16.20 26.41
N PRO A 18 15.33 -15.61 27.61
CA PRO A 18 15.22 -14.15 27.74
C PRO A 18 16.42 -13.40 27.14
N GLU A 19 17.62 -13.97 27.26
CA GLU A 19 18.88 -13.33 26.83
C GLU A 19 19.38 -13.78 25.44
N MET A 20 18.91 -14.93 24.92
CA MET A 20 19.33 -15.48 23.64
C MET A 20 18.24 -15.33 22.58
N SER A 21 18.54 -14.53 21.56
CA SER A 21 17.65 -14.31 20.41
C SER A 21 18.38 -14.50 19.09
N LEU A 22 17.65 -15.00 18.10
CA LEU A 22 18.09 -15.17 16.71
C LEU A 22 17.14 -14.39 15.81
N ASN A 23 17.66 -13.80 14.72
CA ASN A 23 16.77 -13.26 13.69
C ASN A 23 16.07 -14.40 12.94
N LEU A 24 14.90 -14.15 12.34
CA LEU A 24 14.22 -15.20 11.55
C LEU A 24 15.08 -15.72 10.40
N SER A 25 15.97 -14.90 9.82
CA SER A 25 16.95 -15.33 8.82
C SER A 25 17.93 -16.40 9.33
N GLN A 26 18.07 -16.53 10.64
CA GLN A 26 18.86 -17.56 11.32
C GLN A 26 17.99 -18.74 11.75
N THR A 27 16.85 -18.94 11.10
CA THR A 27 15.94 -20.05 11.34
C THR A 27 15.45 -20.64 10.02
N SER A 28 14.92 -21.86 10.02
CA SER A 28 14.22 -22.41 8.85
C SER A 28 12.91 -21.67 8.53
N LEU A 29 12.49 -20.73 9.38
CA LEU A 29 11.37 -19.82 9.14
C LEU A 29 11.83 -18.50 8.47
N ALA A 30 13.04 -18.48 7.90
CA ALA A 30 13.59 -17.31 7.20
C ALA A 30 12.63 -16.84 6.11
N GLY A 31 12.14 -15.60 6.23
CA GLY A 31 10.98 -15.13 5.46
C GLY A 31 11.29 -14.05 4.44
N THR A 32 11.17 -14.40 3.15
CA THR A 32 10.63 -13.52 2.09
C THR A 32 9.11 -13.76 1.86
N HIS A 33 8.55 -14.80 2.50
CA HIS A 33 7.20 -15.32 2.23
C HIS A 33 6.35 -15.62 3.48
N LEU A 34 6.84 -15.29 4.68
CA LEU A 34 6.05 -15.31 5.92
C LEU A 34 6.52 -14.22 6.89
N SER A 35 5.59 -13.65 7.65
CA SER A 35 5.86 -12.79 8.80
C SER A 35 4.90 -13.10 9.94
N PHE A 36 5.35 -12.90 11.17
CA PHE A 36 4.52 -13.04 12.36
C PHE A 36 3.80 -11.74 12.70
N ARG A 37 2.60 -11.83 13.30
CA ARG A 37 1.86 -10.64 13.77
C ARG A 37 2.69 -9.89 14.81
N SER A 38 2.70 -8.56 14.71
CA SER A 38 3.55 -7.69 15.53
C SER A 38 2.85 -7.12 16.78
N VAL A 39 1.55 -7.35 16.94
CA VAL A 39 0.72 -6.72 17.98
C VAL A 39 0.92 -7.38 19.36
N GLN A 40 1.34 -8.64 19.41
CA GLN A 40 1.58 -9.36 20.66
C GLN A 40 2.72 -10.38 20.50
N ASP A 41 3.42 -10.64 21.60
CA ASP A 41 4.42 -11.71 21.67
C ASP A 41 3.76 -13.07 21.43
N ILE A 42 4.35 -13.88 20.57
CA ILE A 42 3.89 -15.23 20.28
C ILE A 42 4.76 -16.20 21.06
N TYR A 43 4.14 -17.12 21.78
CA TYR A 43 4.86 -18.16 22.51
C TYR A 43 4.50 -19.52 21.93
N PHE A 44 5.50 -20.37 21.69
CA PHE A 44 5.31 -21.76 21.32
C PHE A 44 6.00 -22.66 22.34
N GLU A 45 5.36 -23.77 22.71
CA GLU A 45 6.05 -24.89 23.36
C GLU A 45 6.65 -25.77 22.27
N VAL A 46 7.95 -26.03 22.39
CA VAL A 46 8.74 -26.82 21.45
C VAL A 46 9.40 -27.99 22.15
N GLU A 47 9.58 -29.08 21.41
CA GLU A 47 10.46 -30.18 21.80
C GLU A 47 11.79 -30.09 21.06
N VAL A 48 12.90 -30.15 21.80
CA VAL A 48 14.25 -30.23 21.23
C VAL A 48 14.50 -31.66 20.77
N LEU A 49 14.66 -31.85 19.46
CA LEU A 49 14.88 -33.15 18.85
C LEU A 49 16.37 -33.49 18.75
N ASP A 50 17.17 -32.52 18.32
CA ASP A 50 18.60 -32.69 18.10
C ASP A 50 19.36 -31.37 18.26
N TYR A 51 20.65 -31.47 18.58
CA TYR A 51 21.58 -30.33 18.65
C TYR A 51 22.95 -30.71 18.11
N ASP A 52 23.33 -30.08 17.00
CA ASP A 52 24.66 -30.19 16.41
C ASP A 52 25.63 -29.26 17.12
N LYS A 53 26.58 -29.85 17.85
CA LYS A 53 27.62 -29.12 18.61
C LYS A 53 28.69 -28.48 17.72
N VAL A 54 28.88 -28.96 16.50
CA VAL A 54 29.90 -28.46 15.57
C VAL A 54 29.36 -27.23 14.86
N GLU A 55 28.12 -27.30 14.37
CA GLU A 55 27.48 -26.21 13.62
C GLU A 55 26.66 -25.26 14.51
N ASN A 56 26.51 -25.57 15.80
CA ASN A 56 25.64 -24.86 16.75
C ASN A 56 24.19 -24.74 16.25
N LYS A 57 23.68 -25.80 15.61
CA LYS A 57 22.31 -25.85 15.07
C LYS A 57 21.41 -26.67 15.97
N ILE A 58 20.19 -26.21 16.19
CA ILE A 58 19.19 -26.93 16.98
C ILE A 58 17.98 -27.26 16.11
N THR A 59 17.45 -28.48 16.24
CA THR A 59 16.22 -28.90 15.57
C THR A 59 15.07 -28.98 16.56
N LEU A 60 13.97 -28.30 16.24
CA LEU A 60 12.80 -28.12 17.11
C LEU A 60 11.52 -28.63 16.43
N ASP A 61 10.65 -29.24 17.24
CA ASP A 61 9.26 -29.56 16.86
C ASP A 61 8.30 -28.69 17.66
N VAL A 62 7.31 -28.06 17.02
CA VAL A 62 6.32 -27.25 17.75
C VAL A 62 5.19 -28.16 18.21
N ILE A 63 5.06 -28.32 19.52
CA ILE A 63 4.08 -29.22 20.14
C ILE A 63 2.84 -28.48 20.66
N ASP A 64 2.96 -27.20 21.00
CA ASP A 64 1.84 -26.33 21.36
C ASP A 64 2.07 -24.91 20.79
N TYR A 65 1.14 -24.45 19.96
CA TYR A 65 1.19 -23.12 19.34
C TYR A 65 0.60 -22.01 20.22
N GLN A 66 -0.01 -22.35 21.36
CA GLN A 66 -0.58 -21.39 22.30
C GLN A 66 -0.53 -21.89 23.77
N PRO A 67 0.68 -22.04 24.35
CA PRO A 67 0.85 -22.54 25.70
C PRO A 67 0.24 -21.58 26.74
N LYS A 68 -0.46 -22.15 27.72
CA LYS A 68 -1.13 -21.37 28.78
C LYS A 68 -0.18 -20.86 29.87
N ASN A 69 0.95 -21.54 30.08
CA ASN A 69 1.91 -21.20 31.13
C ASN A 69 3.21 -20.71 30.51
N ILE A 70 3.31 -19.39 30.28
CA ILE A 70 4.48 -18.74 29.67
C ILE A 70 5.53 -18.29 30.68
N GLU A 71 5.21 -18.30 31.99
CA GLU A 71 6.11 -17.78 33.05
C GLU A 71 7.43 -18.55 33.12
N LYS A 72 7.40 -19.85 32.78
CA LYS A 72 8.59 -20.70 32.70
C LYS A 72 9.65 -20.18 31.71
N PHE A 73 9.26 -19.37 30.72
CA PHE A 73 10.21 -18.79 29.77
C PHE A 73 11.25 -17.88 30.46
N LYS A 74 10.84 -17.13 31.50
CA LYS A 74 11.71 -16.20 32.24
C LYS A 74 12.86 -16.88 32.98
N GLU A 75 12.69 -18.17 33.30
CA GLU A 75 13.66 -18.98 34.04
C GLU A 75 14.56 -19.83 33.12
N GLN A 76 14.32 -19.79 31.79
CA GLN A 76 15.08 -20.59 30.83
C GLN A 76 16.48 -20.02 30.60
N ASN A 77 17.48 -20.90 30.67
CA ASN A 77 18.87 -20.55 30.40
C ASN A 77 19.45 -21.46 29.30
N ALA A 78 20.27 -20.87 28.43
CA ALA A 78 20.91 -21.58 27.35
C ALA A 78 22.15 -22.31 27.90
N LYS A 79 22.22 -23.62 27.67
CA LYS A 79 23.35 -24.45 28.11
C LYS A 79 24.46 -24.55 27.07
N ALA A 80 24.19 -24.10 25.85
CA ALA A 80 25.09 -24.13 24.71
C ALA A 80 24.70 -23.00 23.73
N PRO A 81 25.65 -22.48 22.93
CA PRO A 81 25.35 -21.47 21.92
C PRO A 81 24.54 -22.07 20.77
N VAL A 82 23.61 -21.29 20.22
CA VAL A 82 22.81 -21.66 19.05
C VAL A 82 22.96 -20.56 18.01
N LEU A 83 23.39 -20.93 16.80
CA LEU A 83 23.57 -20.02 15.66
C LEU A 83 22.46 -20.16 14.61
N PHE A 84 21.78 -21.30 14.57
CA PHE A 84 20.65 -21.53 13.67
C PHE A 84 19.59 -22.45 14.29
N VAL A 85 18.31 -22.18 14.02
CA VAL A 85 17.19 -23.01 14.47
C VAL A 85 16.46 -23.63 13.28
N HIS A 86 16.45 -24.95 13.20
CA HIS A 86 15.65 -25.68 12.22
C HIS A 86 14.34 -26.15 12.86
N PHE A 87 13.22 -25.57 12.45
CA PHE A 87 11.88 -26.06 12.77
C PHE A 87 11.48 -27.17 11.80
N LYS A 88 10.88 -28.23 12.35
CA LYS A 88 10.07 -29.15 11.54
C LYS A 88 8.89 -28.42 10.88
N PRO A 89 8.32 -28.98 9.80
CA PRO A 89 7.18 -28.40 9.12
C PRO A 89 6.03 -28.08 10.08
N LEU A 90 5.59 -26.83 10.08
CA LEU A 90 4.55 -26.35 11.00
C LEU A 90 3.16 -26.74 10.49
N LYS A 91 2.24 -27.00 11.42
CA LYS A 91 0.85 -27.34 11.10
C LYS A 91 0.08 -26.10 10.66
N TRP A 92 -0.40 -26.07 9.40
CA TRP A 92 -1.06 -24.90 8.80
C TRP A 92 -2.22 -24.39 9.65
N SER A 93 -3.08 -25.30 10.10
CA SER A 93 -4.31 -24.99 10.83
C SER A 93 -4.07 -24.23 12.14
N PHE A 94 -2.88 -24.37 12.73
CA PHE A 94 -2.49 -23.71 13.97
C PHE A 94 -1.64 -22.46 13.72
N ILE A 95 -0.69 -22.51 12.78
CA ILE A 95 0.26 -21.42 12.58
C ILE A 95 -0.37 -20.19 11.90
N GLU A 96 -1.35 -20.39 11.02
CA GLU A 96 -1.95 -19.32 10.20
C GLU A 96 -2.37 -18.09 11.01
N ARG A 97 -2.99 -18.32 12.17
CA ARG A 97 -3.49 -17.24 13.04
C ARG A 97 -2.41 -16.37 13.66
N HIS A 98 -1.17 -16.88 13.73
CA HIS A 98 -0.01 -16.18 14.27
C HIS A 98 0.75 -15.39 13.19
N LEU A 99 0.42 -15.60 11.92
CA LEU A 99 1.05 -14.93 10.79
C LEU A 99 0.36 -13.60 10.47
N GLY A 100 1.15 -12.58 10.14
CA GLY A 100 0.72 -11.26 9.69
C GLY A 100 0.69 -11.14 8.18
N SER A 101 1.63 -11.80 7.49
CA SER A 101 1.64 -11.98 6.04
C SER A 101 2.21 -13.35 5.69
N TYR A 102 1.73 -13.96 4.62
CA TYR A 102 2.26 -15.23 4.15
C TYR A 102 1.89 -15.50 2.69
N THR A 103 2.64 -16.36 2.01
CA THR A 103 2.24 -16.97 0.74
C THR A 103 2.09 -18.48 0.92
N LYS A 104 0.86 -18.95 1.20
CA LYS A 104 0.59 -20.34 1.60
C LYS A 104 1.16 -21.37 0.61
N SER A 105 1.05 -21.11 -0.69
CA SER A 105 1.56 -21.99 -1.75
C SER A 105 3.08 -22.16 -1.71
N ILE A 106 3.84 -21.11 -1.33
CA ILE A 106 5.29 -21.18 -1.19
C ILE A 106 5.64 -21.95 0.09
N LEU A 107 4.95 -21.66 1.20
CA LEU A 107 5.20 -22.34 2.46
C LEU A 107 4.95 -23.86 2.38
N LEU A 108 3.95 -24.28 1.60
CA LEU A 108 3.68 -25.69 1.31
C LEU A 108 4.75 -26.30 0.39
N LYS A 109 5.19 -25.55 -0.64
CA LYS A 109 6.22 -26.01 -1.60
C LYS A 109 7.59 -26.17 -0.94
N GLU A 110 7.94 -25.28 -0.02
CA GLU A 110 9.21 -25.28 0.71
C GLU A 110 9.17 -26.15 1.98
N GLU A 111 8.08 -26.90 2.20
CA GLU A 111 7.87 -27.77 3.36
C GLU A 111 8.02 -27.03 4.71
N ILE A 112 7.81 -25.72 4.73
CA ILE A 112 7.78 -24.90 5.96
C ILE A 112 6.50 -25.18 6.73
N VAL A 113 5.39 -25.41 6.03
CA VAL A 113 4.09 -25.79 6.60
C VAL A 113 3.53 -27.03 5.92
N ILE A 114 2.66 -27.75 6.62
CA ILE A 114 1.89 -28.89 6.10
C ILE A 114 0.38 -28.68 6.29
N GLU A 115 -0.44 -29.18 5.35
CA GLU A 115 -1.89 -29.15 5.49
C GLU A 115 -2.37 -30.27 6.42
N ASP A 116 -2.99 -29.89 7.53
CA ASP A 116 -3.63 -30.83 8.44
C ASP A 116 -5.07 -31.04 7.98
N LYS A 117 -5.45 -32.28 7.67
CA LYS A 117 -6.85 -32.63 7.37
C LYS A 117 -7.69 -32.42 8.62
N THR A 118 -8.34 -31.26 8.75
CA THR A 118 -9.46 -31.06 9.68
C THR A 118 -10.66 -30.47 8.94
N PRO A 119 -11.88 -30.97 9.17
CA PRO A 119 -13.03 -30.63 8.35
C PRO A 119 -13.60 -29.27 8.75
N ARG A 120 -13.61 -28.31 7.82
CA ARG A 120 -14.56 -27.20 7.86
C ARG A 120 -15.25 -27.04 6.52
N ALA A 121 -16.57 -26.94 6.63
CA ALA A 121 -17.55 -26.93 5.57
C ALA A 121 -17.47 -25.68 4.69
N ASN A 122 -17.99 -25.83 3.48
CA ASN A 122 -18.16 -24.86 2.39
C ASN A 122 -17.00 -24.79 1.38
N GLU A 123 -16.85 -25.85 0.59
CA GLU A 123 -16.23 -25.80 -0.74
C GLU A 123 -17.14 -26.47 -1.77
N ASP A 124 -18.10 -25.70 -2.30
CA ASP A 124 -18.74 -25.97 -3.58
C ASP A 124 -18.61 -24.71 -4.44
N LYS A 125 -17.45 -24.51 -5.06
CA LYS A 125 -17.33 -23.70 -6.30
C LYS A 125 -15.98 -23.70 -7.05
N GLU A 126 -14.96 -24.47 -6.66
CA GLU A 126 -13.65 -24.43 -7.38
C GLU A 126 -13.17 -25.77 -7.97
N LYS A 127 -14.05 -26.76 -8.16
CA LYS A 127 -13.68 -28.06 -8.76
C LYS A 127 -13.66 -28.13 -10.29
N SER A 128 -13.80 -27.00 -11.01
CA SER A 128 -13.92 -27.06 -12.48
C SER A 128 -12.64 -26.76 -13.28
N PHE A 129 -11.55 -26.29 -12.66
CA PHE A 129 -10.37 -25.83 -13.41
C PHE A 129 -9.11 -26.71 -13.27
N LEU A 130 -9.04 -27.58 -12.25
CA LEU A 130 -7.84 -28.35 -11.91
C LEU A 130 -7.83 -29.81 -12.43
N SER A 131 -8.92 -30.32 -12.99
CA SER A 131 -8.98 -31.69 -13.51
C SER A 131 -8.36 -31.87 -14.89
N THR A 132 -8.05 -30.78 -15.60
CA THR A 132 -7.57 -30.84 -17.00
C THR A 132 -6.04 -30.81 -17.11
N PHE A 133 -5.31 -30.44 -16.04
CA PHE A 133 -3.85 -30.37 -16.05
C PHE A 133 -3.14 -31.59 -15.45
N LYS A 134 -3.88 -32.55 -14.87
CA LYS A 134 -3.29 -33.71 -14.19
C LYS A 134 -3.00 -34.92 -15.10
N SER A 135 -3.60 -35.00 -16.29
CA SER A 135 -3.49 -36.18 -17.16
C SER A 135 -2.31 -36.19 -18.14
N LYS A 136 -1.40 -35.19 -18.08
CA LYS A 136 -0.22 -35.12 -18.97
C LYS A 136 1.14 -35.11 -18.24
N ALA A 137 1.16 -35.11 -16.91
CA ALA A 137 2.40 -35.09 -16.12
C ALA A 137 2.82 -36.48 -15.60
N GLU A 138 1.95 -37.49 -15.69
CA GLU A 138 2.22 -38.85 -15.18
C GLU A 138 2.90 -39.78 -16.21
N GLU A 139 3.12 -39.33 -17.45
CA GLU A 139 3.70 -40.18 -18.52
C GLU A 139 5.24 -40.04 -18.66
N TYR A 140 5.89 -39.13 -17.92
CA TYR A 140 7.33 -38.88 -18.02
C TYR A 140 8.16 -39.22 -16.77
N ALA A 141 7.54 -39.67 -15.68
CA ALA A 141 8.25 -39.97 -14.42
C ALA A 141 8.78 -41.42 -14.31
N ASP A 142 8.33 -42.34 -15.17
CA ASP A 142 8.63 -43.78 -15.06
C ASP A 142 9.88 -44.26 -15.82
N LYS A 143 10.83 -43.37 -16.16
CA LYS A 143 12.04 -43.75 -16.94
C LYS A 143 13.40 -43.36 -16.36
N LEU A 144 13.51 -43.00 -15.07
CA LEU A 144 14.80 -42.63 -14.47
C LEU A 144 15.08 -43.25 -13.08
N SER A 145 14.72 -44.52 -12.87
CA SER A 145 15.24 -45.34 -11.78
C SER A 145 16.20 -46.41 -12.32
N ILE A 146 17.48 -46.06 -12.46
CA ILE A 146 18.56 -47.04 -12.57
C ILE A 146 19.52 -46.87 -11.39
N ASN A 147 19.68 -47.97 -10.69
CA ASN A 147 20.58 -48.24 -9.57
C ASN A 147 22.01 -47.72 -9.77
N TYR A 148 22.57 -47.14 -8.70
CA TYR A 148 23.98 -47.31 -8.36
C TYR A 148 24.12 -47.64 -6.87
N ASN A 149 24.12 -48.94 -6.56
CA ASN A 149 24.88 -49.46 -5.43
C ASN A 149 26.32 -49.61 -5.90
N THR A 150 27.20 -48.71 -5.48
CA THR A 150 28.65 -48.94 -5.56
C THR A 150 29.31 -48.47 -4.29
N SER A 151 29.79 -49.44 -3.51
CA SER A 151 30.75 -49.27 -2.43
C SER A 151 32.02 -48.56 -2.93
N LEU A 152 32.48 -47.54 -2.21
CA LEU A 152 33.82 -46.99 -2.36
C LEU A 152 34.63 -47.14 -1.05
N PRO A 153 35.94 -47.42 -1.14
CA PRO A 153 36.77 -47.81 -0.01
C PRO A 153 37.44 -46.62 0.70
N HIS A 154 37.85 -46.92 1.94
CA HIS A 154 38.81 -46.27 2.84
C HIS A 154 39.23 -44.79 2.62
N ASN A 155 38.90 -44.01 3.66
CA ASN A 155 39.79 -43.10 4.39
C ASN A 155 40.64 -42.13 3.54
N VAL A 156 40.02 -40.98 3.18
CA VAL A 156 40.75 -39.74 2.90
C VAL A 156 40.51 -38.82 4.10
N GLU A 157 41.56 -38.53 4.87
CA GLU A 157 41.53 -37.45 5.85
C GLU A 157 41.25 -36.13 5.12
N PHE A 158 40.00 -35.65 5.19
CA PHE A 158 39.67 -34.29 4.83
C PHE A 158 40.27 -33.36 5.87
N LYS A 159 41.42 -32.75 5.57
CA LYS A 159 41.87 -31.58 6.32
C LYS A 159 40.82 -30.48 6.11
N GLN A 160 40.03 -30.18 7.14
CA GLN A 160 39.15 -29.02 7.16
C GLN A 160 40.00 -27.78 6.92
N ARG A 161 39.86 -27.15 5.74
CA ARG A 161 40.30 -25.77 5.57
C ARG A 161 39.19 -24.88 6.12
N GLU A 162 39.54 -23.89 6.94
CA GLU A 162 38.60 -22.83 7.25
C GLU A 162 38.27 -22.08 5.93
N PRO A 163 36.98 -21.85 5.64
CA PRO A 163 36.60 -21.15 4.42
C PRO A 163 37.15 -19.73 4.46
N VAL A 164 37.76 -19.27 3.37
CA VAL A 164 38.26 -17.90 3.28
C VAL A 164 37.08 -17.00 2.97
N ILE A 165 36.71 -16.15 3.93
CA ILE A 165 35.64 -15.16 3.77
C ILE A 165 36.25 -13.80 3.47
N GLU A 166 35.94 -13.26 2.31
CA GLU A 166 36.29 -11.91 1.89
C GLU A 166 35.03 -11.05 1.76
N LYS A 167 35.14 -9.77 2.10
CA LYS A 167 34.07 -8.78 1.87
C LYS A 167 34.57 -7.69 0.95
N ILE A 168 33.84 -7.47 -0.14
CA ILE A 168 34.08 -6.35 -1.05
C ILE A 168 32.88 -5.41 -1.02
N THR A 169 33.15 -4.11 -1.15
CA THR A 169 32.12 -3.07 -1.12
C THR A 169 32.15 -2.23 -2.38
N GLU A 170 30.98 -1.96 -2.96
CA GLU A 170 30.83 -1.10 -4.13
C GLU A 170 29.79 0.00 -3.86
N GLU A 171 30.05 1.20 -4.40
CA GLU A 171 29.11 2.31 -4.44
C GLU A 171 28.69 2.61 -5.88
N ALA A 172 27.39 2.88 -6.09
CA ALA A 172 26.85 3.28 -7.37
C ALA A 172 25.67 4.25 -7.24
N LYS A 173 25.30 4.88 -8.36
CA LYS A 173 24.12 5.74 -8.48
C LYS A 173 23.12 5.09 -9.42
N ILE A 174 21.87 4.98 -8.98
CA ILE A 174 20.79 4.35 -9.72
C ILE A 174 19.67 5.36 -9.95
N TYR A 175 19.08 5.39 -11.14
CA TYR A 175 17.94 6.27 -11.42
C TYR A 175 16.64 5.70 -10.86
N PHE A 176 15.79 6.54 -10.26
CA PHE A 176 14.45 6.13 -9.80
C PHE A 176 13.56 5.55 -10.91
N LYS A 177 13.79 5.93 -12.18
CA LYS A 177 13.05 5.36 -13.32
C LYS A 177 13.47 3.95 -13.70
N ASP A 178 14.69 3.54 -13.35
CA ASP A 178 15.30 2.28 -13.79
C ASP A 178 15.19 1.18 -12.72
N VAL A 179 14.40 1.41 -11.67
CA VAL A 179 14.17 0.46 -10.58
C VAL A 179 12.72 0.05 -10.51
N ASP A 180 12.44 -1.16 -10.03
CA ASP A 180 11.09 -1.67 -9.88
C ASP A 180 10.68 -1.69 -8.41
N PHE A 181 9.64 -0.92 -8.11
CA PHE A 181 8.99 -0.93 -6.81
C PHE A 181 8.19 -2.22 -6.67
N ASN A 182 8.43 -2.94 -5.58
CA ASN A 182 7.74 -4.17 -5.23
C ASN A 182 7.18 -4.02 -3.82
N LEU A 183 6.39 -5.00 -3.38
CA LEU A 183 5.87 -5.03 -2.02
C LEU A 183 7.03 -5.18 -1.03
N GLY A 184 7.35 -4.11 -0.31
CA GLY A 184 8.37 -4.10 0.74
C GLY A 184 9.82 -3.95 0.26
N PHE A 185 10.09 -3.76 -1.04
CA PHE A 185 11.45 -3.57 -1.55
C PHE A 185 11.47 -2.91 -2.92
N VAL A 186 12.65 -2.40 -3.30
CA VAL A 186 12.96 -2.00 -4.67
C VAL A 186 13.97 -2.98 -5.27
N ALA A 187 13.80 -3.34 -6.53
CA ALA A 187 14.69 -4.24 -7.27
C ALA A 187 15.27 -3.56 -8.51
N PHE A 188 16.51 -3.92 -8.85
CA PHE A 188 17.18 -3.44 -10.06
C PHE A 188 18.36 -4.34 -10.43
N SER A 189 18.72 -4.33 -11.72
CA SER A 189 19.89 -5.06 -12.21
C SER A 189 21.15 -4.21 -12.06
N TYR A 190 22.22 -4.81 -11.54
CA TYR A 190 23.49 -4.14 -11.30
C TYR A 190 24.66 -4.98 -11.80
N LYS A 191 25.53 -4.39 -12.62
CA LYS A 191 26.79 -5.01 -13.04
C LYS A 191 27.91 -4.58 -12.09
N SER A 192 28.44 -5.54 -11.32
CA SER A 192 29.54 -5.31 -10.39
C SER A 192 30.82 -4.91 -11.13
N LYS A 193 31.49 -3.88 -10.63
CA LYS A 193 32.76 -3.39 -11.17
C LYS A 193 33.91 -4.34 -10.87
N MET A 194 33.90 -4.96 -9.68
CA MET A 194 34.98 -5.83 -9.20
C MET A 194 34.80 -7.29 -9.65
N LEU A 195 33.57 -7.78 -9.72
CA LEU A 195 33.27 -9.18 -10.06
C LEU A 195 32.89 -9.38 -11.53
N ASN A 196 32.65 -8.31 -12.29
CA ASN A 196 32.25 -8.29 -13.71
C ASN A 196 30.99 -9.13 -14.04
N ASN A 197 30.21 -9.51 -13.02
CA ASN A 197 28.95 -10.22 -13.14
C ASN A 197 27.77 -9.28 -12.87
N THR A 198 26.60 -9.66 -13.39
CA THR A 198 25.35 -8.92 -13.18
C THR A 198 24.52 -9.60 -12.10
N TYR A 199 24.01 -8.80 -11.16
CA TYR A 199 23.23 -9.25 -10.01
C TYR A 199 21.90 -8.49 -9.97
N ASN A 200 20.82 -9.20 -9.65
CA ASN A 200 19.54 -8.57 -9.35
C ASN A 200 19.52 -8.20 -7.87
N LEU A 201 19.73 -6.93 -7.59
CA LEU A 201 19.84 -6.42 -6.23
C LEU A 201 18.47 -6.00 -5.70
N LYS A 202 18.34 -6.02 -4.37
CA LYS A 202 17.14 -5.60 -3.66
C LYS A 202 17.50 -4.70 -2.49
N ILE A 203 16.70 -3.67 -2.26
CA ILE A 203 16.78 -2.83 -1.06
C ILE A 203 15.41 -2.84 -0.39
N GLU A 204 15.36 -3.32 0.84
CA GLU A 204 14.11 -3.46 1.60
C GLU A 204 13.63 -2.11 2.14
N ASN A 205 12.32 -1.86 1.99
CA ASN A 205 11.58 -0.83 2.68
C ASN A 205 10.09 -1.19 2.69
N TYR A 206 9.51 -1.35 3.89
CA TYR A 206 8.14 -1.82 4.11
C TYR A 206 7.04 -0.85 3.66
N PHE A 207 7.36 0.42 3.40
CA PHE A 207 6.42 1.39 2.85
C PHE A 207 6.26 1.27 1.33
N LEU A 208 7.09 0.48 0.66
CA LEU A 208 7.05 0.33 -0.79
C LEU A 208 5.92 -0.59 -1.23
N LEU A 209 5.19 -0.12 -2.23
CA LEU A 209 4.09 -0.82 -2.87
C LEU A 209 4.34 -0.92 -4.39
N PRO A 210 3.94 -2.01 -5.05
CA PRO A 210 4.09 -2.16 -6.50
C PRO A 210 3.45 -1.02 -7.32
N GLU A 211 2.36 -0.45 -6.83
CA GLU A 211 1.63 0.64 -7.48
C GLU A 211 2.49 1.92 -7.57
N PHE A 212 3.57 2.04 -6.78
CA PHE A 212 4.50 3.16 -6.87
C PHE A 212 5.28 3.18 -8.18
N ASN A 213 5.28 2.08 -8.93
CA ASN A 213 5.81 2.08 -10.29
C ASN A 213 5.10 3.09 -11.20
N ALA A 214 3.80 3.35 -10.96
CA ALA A 214 3.02 4.32 -11.72
C ALA A 214 3.36 5.77 -11.34
N VAL A 215 3.99 6.01 -10.19
CA VAL A 215 4.32 7.37 -9.68
C VAL A 215 5.82 7.58 -9.46
N LYS A 216 6.70 6.78 -10.12
CA LYS A 216 8.17 6.87 -9.99
C LYS A 216 8.70 8.29 -10.21
N SER A 217 8.06 9.06 -11.09
CA SER A 217 8.45 10.42 -11.47
C SER A 217 8.38 11.46 -10.33
N TYR A 218 7.64 11.17 -9.26
CA TYR A 218 7.48 12.08 -8.12
C TYR A 218 8.58 11.90 -7.05
N PHE A 219 9.18 10.72 -6.94
CA PHE A 219 10.23 10.46 -5.94
C PHE A 219 11.44 11.39 -6.06
N PRO A 220 11.97 11.71 -7.27
CA PRO A 220 13.05 12.68 -7.40
C PRO A 220 12.77 14.02 -6.71
N LYS A 221 11.55 14.54 -6.82
CA LYS A 221 11.18 15.82 -6.21
C LYS A 221 11.10 15.73 -4.69
N ALA A 222 10.53 14.64 -4.17
CA ALA A 222 10.52 14.36 -2.73
C ALA A 222 11.94 14.26 -2.14
N PHE A 223 12.94 13.87 -2.94
CA PHE A 223 14.36 13.80 -2.56
C PHE A 223 15.20 14.97 -3.10
N GLY A 224 14.64 16.19 -3.16
CA GLY A 224 15.39 17.40 -3.49
C GLY A 224 15.77 17.55 -4.97
N GLY A 225 14.99 16.94 -5.86
CA GLY A 225 15.15 17.00 -7.32
C GLY A 225 16.16 16.01 -7.91
N LYS A 226 16.79 15.16 -7.10
CA LYS A 226 17.80 14.20 -7.56
C LYS A 226 17.13 13.03 -8.29
N LYS A 227 17.43 12.87 -9.58
CA LYS A 227 16.92 11.76 -10.40
C LYS A 227 17.53 10.40 -10.03
N GLN A 228 18.66 10.42 -9.32
CA GLN A 228 19.40 9.23 -8.89
C GLN A 228 19.54 9.19 -7.38
N PHE A 229 19.59 7.99 -6.83
CA PHE A 229 19.93 7.72 -5.43
C PHE A 229 21.22 6.90 -5.33
N ILE A 230 21.87 6.97 -4.18
CA ILE A 230 23.13 6.27 -3.92
C ILE A 230 22.82 4.89 -3.33
N ILE A 231 23.54 3.87 -3.80
CA ILE A 231 23.51 2.52 -3.23
C ILE A 231 24.88 2.12 -2.72
N ASN A 232 24.89 1.41 -1.60
CA ASN A 232 26.06 0.72 -1.06
C ASN A 232 25.80 -0.79 -1.10
N ILE A 233 26.70 -1.52 -1.73
CA ILE A 233 26.61 -2.96 -1.93
C ILE A 233 27.78 -3.62 -1.20
N THR A 234 27.51 -4.65 -0.42
CA THR A 234 28.52 -5.50 0.22
C THR A 234 28.34 -6.92 -0.29
N PHE A 235 29.34 -7.45 -0.98
CA PHE A 235 29.39 -8.86 -1.36
C PHE A 235 30.22 -9.62 -0.32
N THR A 236 29.68 -10.73 0.18
CA THR A 236 30.44 -11.71 0.97
C THR A 236 30.84 -12.84 0.03
N ILE A 237 32.13 -13.08 -0.08
CA ILE A 237 32.73 -14.09 -0.93
C ILE A 237 33.30 -15.18 -0.01
N THR A 238 32.86 -16.41 -0.19
CA THR A 238 33.39 -17.57 0.53
C THR A 238 34.01 -18.50 -0.49
N ASP A 239 35.31 -18.80 -0.36
CA ASP A 239 36.05 -19.67 -1.28
C ASP A 239 35.87 -19.26 -2.77
N ASN A 240 36.01 -17.95 -3.05
CA ASN A 240 35.83 -17.33 -4.37
C ASN A 240 34.42 -17.37 -4.97
N VAL A 241 33.40 -17.75 -4.17
CA VAL A 241 31.99 -17.72 -4.58
C VAL A 241 31.25 -16.66 -3.79
N VAL A 242 30.45 -15.82 -4.46
CA VAL A 242 29.57 -14.87 -3.76
C VAL A 242 28.49 -15.66 -3.03
N THR A 243 28.50 -15.58 -1.70
CA THR A 243 27.54 -16.28 -0.82
C THR A 243 26.45 -15.37 -0.29
N ASP A 244 26.70 -14.06 -0.22
CA ASP A 244 25.73 -13.09 0.27
C ASP A 244 25.92 -11.71 -0.37
N ILE A 245 24.82 -10.97 -0.55
CA ILE A 245 24.84 -9.61 -1.09
C ILE A 245 23.90 -8.73 -0.27
N VAL A 246 24.46 -7.76 0.44
CA VAL A 246 23.68 -6.76 1.18
C VAL A 246 23.69 -5.46 0.40
N THR A 247 22.52 -4.92 0.09
CA THR A 247 22.39 -3.63 -0.60
C THR A 247 21.58 -2.65 0.24
N THR A 248 22.08 -1.42 0.38
CA THR A 248 21.43 -0.37 1.18
C THR A 248 21.43 0.96 0.43
N SER A 249 20.47 1.83 0.75
CA SER A 249 20.40 3.21 0.27
C SER A 249 19.71 4.07 1.31
N MET A 250 20.27 5.24 1.60
CA MET A 250 19.66 6.18 2.55
C MET A 250 18.36 6.77 2.00
N GLU A 251 18.30 7.04 0.70
CA GLU A 251 17.12 7.59 0.05
C GLU A 251 15.98 6.56 0.05
N ILE A 252 16.26 5.31 -0.32
CA ILE A 252 15.26 4.25 -0.26
C ILE A 252 14.81 4.00 1.17
N ALA A 253 15.74 3.92 2.15
CA ALA A 253 15.39 3.77 3.57
C ALA A 253 14.59 4.97 4.11
N GLY A 254 14.78 6.16 3.54
CA GLY A 254 14.07 7.39 3.89
C GLY A 254 12.63 7.45 3.39
N ILE A 255 12.19 6.54 2.50
CA ILE A 255 10.79 6.47 2.06
C ILE A 255 9.94 6.02 3.26
N ASN A 256 9.07 6.91 3.72
CA ASN A 256 8.16 6.69 4.84
C ASN A 256 6.83 7.40 4.57
N GLU A 257 5.92 7.38 5.54
CA GLU A 257 4.61 8.04 5.45
C GLU A 257 4.73 9.52 5.06
N ASN A 258 5.72 10.24 5.60
CA ASN A 258 5.91 11.66 5.30
C ASN A 258 6.30 11.90 3.84
N ILE A 259 7.20 11.07 3.30
CA ILE A 259 7.58 11.12 1.88
C ILE A 259 6.38 10.77 1.00
N ILE A 260 5.64 9.71 1.35
CA ILE A 260 4.43 9.31 0.63
C ILE A 260 3.38 10.43 0.62
N ASP A 261 3.13 11.07 1.77
CA ASP A 261 2.18 12.18 1.87
C ASP A 261 2.66 13.42 1.12
N SER A 262 3.98 13.67 1.06
CA SER A 262 4.52 14.75 0.22
C SER A 262 4.21 14.51 -1.27
N ILE A 263 4.31 13.26 -1.73
CA ILE A 263 3.96 12.86 -3.09
C ILE A 263 2.45 13.04 -3.33
N LYS A 264 1.60 12.58 -2.41
CA LYS A 264 0.13 12.78 -2.50
C LYS A 264 -0.23 14.27 -2.63
N ARG A 265 0.38 15.13 -1.80
CA ARG A 265 0.18 16.58 -1.84
C ARG A 265 0.64 17.19 -3.15
N GLU A 266 1.79 16.78 -3.66
CA GLU A 266 2.30 17.28 -4.94
C GLU A 266 1.39 16.89 -6.10
N ARG A 267 0.92 15.64 -6.14
CA ARG A 267 -0.03 15.15 -7.15
C ARG A 267 -1.30 15.98 -7.14
N VAL A 268 -1.86 16.26 -5.96
CA VAL A 268 -3.05 17.10 -5.81
C VAL A 268 -2.80 18.55 -6.22
N ALA A 269 -1.65 19.12 -5.86
CA ALA A 269 -1.27 20.48 -6.28
C ALA A 269 -1.24 20.62 -7.81
N ASN A 270 -0.76 19.58 -8.52
CA ASN A 270 -0.65 19.57 -9.98
C ASN A 270 -2.02 19.54 -10.68
N LEU A 271 -3.09 19.09 -10.02
CA LEU A 271 -4.46 19.07 -10.57
C LEU A 271 -4.98 20.48 -10.93
N THR A 272 -4.53 21.48 -10.19
CA THR A 272 -4.99 22.88 -10.34
C THR A 272 -4.12 23.71 -11.28
N SER A 273 -2.91 23.24 -11.60
CA SER A 273 -1.94 23.95 -12.44
C SER A 273 -1.86 23.41 -13.87
N THR A 274 -2.25 22.15 -14.08
CA THR A 274 -2.09 21.47 -15.37
C THR A 274 -3.33 21.67 -16.25
N PRO A 275 -3.19 22.22 -17.47
CA PRO A 275 -4.31 22.24 -18.40
C PRO A 275 -4.63 20.81 -18.83
N LEU A 276 -5.83 20.31 -18.53
CA LEU A 276 -6.32 19.04 -19.06
C LEU A 276 -6.18 19.03 -20.59
N ARG A 277 -5.46 18.05 -21.13
CA ARG A 277 -5.47 17.69 -22.55
C ARG A 277 -6.26 16.40 -22.75
N LYS A 278 -7.56 16.57 -22.93
CA LYS A 278 -8.47 15.80 -23.77
C LYS A 278 -9.82 16.51 -23.68
N SER A 279 -10.48 16.69 -24.81
CA SER A 279 -11.88 17.13 -24.87
C SER A 279 -12.74 16.01 -24.28
N ILE A 280 -12.85 15.99 -22.96
CA ILE A 280 -13.80 15.14 -22.28
C ILE A 280 -15.05 16.00 -22.14
N ASP A 281 -16.17 15.58 -22.72
CA ASP A 281 -17.48 16.23 -22.53
C ASP A 281 -17.98 16.19 -21.07
N LYS A 282 -17.27 15.41 -20.24
CA LYS A 282 -17.45 15.34 -18.79
C LYS A 282 -16.96 16.62 -18.12
N SER A 283 -17.78 17.18 -17.25
CA SER A 283 -17.43 18.35 -16.43
C SER A 283 -17.41 18.04 -14.94
N LEU A 284 -17.97 16.89 -14.52
CA LEU A 284 -17.96 16.43 -13.15
C LEU A 284 -17.11 15.17 -12.99
N PHE A 285 -16.07 15.25 -12.16
CA PHE A 285 -15.08 14.18 -11.97
C PHE A 285 -15.10 13.66 -10.53
N THR A 286 -14.86 12.37 -10.35
CA THR A 286 -14.51 11.74 -9.05
C THR A 286 -12.99 11.69 -8.86
N SER A 287 -12.51 11.24 -7.70
CA SER A 287 -11.06 11.09 -7.45
C SER A 287 -10.40 10.13 -8.46
N ASP A 288 -11.06 9.02 -8.76
CA ASP A 288 -10.57 8.05 -9.73
C ASP A 288 -10.58 8.64 -11.14
N ASP A 289 -11.62 9.38 -11.52
CA ASP A 289 -11.69 10.02 -12.83
C ASP A 289 -10.51 10.97 -13.04
N ILE A 290 -10.23 11.86 -12.08
CA ILE A 290 -9.19 12.87 -12.27
C ILE A 290 -7.82 12.23 -12.42
N PHE A 291 -7.45 11.27 -11.57
CA PHE A 291 -6.12 10.65 -11.64
C PHE A 291 -5.95 9.70 -12.84
N ASN A 292 -7.04 9.23 -13.44
CA ASN A 292 -7.02 8.42 -14.67
C ASN A 292 -7.08 9.27 -15.96
N SER A 293 -7.48 10.54 -15.87
CA SER A 293 -7.72 11.42 -17.03
C SER A 293 -6.49 12.21 -17.49
N PHE A 294 -5.33 12.05 -16.83
CA PHE A 294 -4.06 12.65 -17.25
C PHE A 294 -3.35 11.78 -18.30
N ASP A 295 -2.30 12.35 -18.93
CA ASP A 295 -1.65 11.85 -20.16
C ASP A 295 -1.45 10.32 -20.21
N ASP A 296 -1.46 9.73 -21.41
CA ASP A 296 -1.36 8.26 -21.57
C ASP A 296 -0.01 7.71 -21.04
N ASP A 297 1.03 8.56 -20.98
CA ASP A 297 2.35 8.27 -20.38
C ASP A 297 2.41 8.50 -18.84
N LEU A 298 1.36 9.09 -18.26
CA LEU A 298 1.20 9.46 -16.85
C LEU A 298 -0.16 8.99 -16.29
N LYS A 299 -0.64 7.83 -16.76
CA LYS A 299 -1.74 7.10 -16.11
C LYS A 299 -1.24 6.53 -14.79
N ASP A 300 -0.96 7.42 -13.87
CA ASP A 300 -0.58 7.09 -12.51
C ASP A 300 -1.77 6.41 -11.82
N GLY A 301 -3.01 6.80 -12.17
CA GLY A 301 -4.22 6.35 -11.51
C GLY A 301 -4.28 6.78 -10.04
N ASN A 302 -5.33 6.40 -9.33
CA ASN A 302 -5.47 6.72 -7.91
C ASN A 302 -4.66 5.74 -7.02
N VAL A 303 -3.34 5.65 -7.24
CA VAL A 303 -2.41 4.74 -6.52
C VAL A 303 -2.63 4.73 -5.01
N PHE A 304 -2.79 5.91 -4.44
CA PHE A 304 -2.89 6.11 -3.00
C PHE A 304 -4.33 6.00 -2.47
N LYS A 305 -5.31 5.66 -3.32
CA LYS A 305 -6.73 5.59 -2.98
C LYS A 305 -7.22 6.87 -2.28
N GLN A 306 -6.74 8.02 -2.74
CA GLN A 306 -7.13 9.31 -2.19
C GLN A 306 -8.62 9.50 -2.41
N THR A 307 -9.33 9.74 -1.32
CA THR A 307 -10.75 10.07 -1.34
C THR A 307 -10.95 11.49 -1.84
N GLU A 308 -12.19 11.84 -2.16
CA GLU A 308 -12.50 13.20 -2.55
C GLU A 308 -12.30 14.23 -1.43
N GLU A 309 -12.48 13.81 -0.18
CA GLU A 309 -12.18 14.61 1.01
C GLU A 309 -10.67 14.83 1.18
N ASP A 310 -9.84 13.82 0.95
CA ASP A 310 -8.36 13.97 1.00
C ASP A 310 -7.88 15.03 0.00
N ILE A 311 -8.42 14.99 -1.22
CA ILE A 311 -8.09 15.95 -2.28
C ILE A 311 -8.51 17.36 -1.86
N LEU A 312 -9.72 17.52 -1.31
CA LEU A 312 -10.21 18.80 -0.82
C LEU A 312 -9.30 19.35 0.28
N ASN A 313 -8.98 18.54 1.29
CA ASN A 313 -8.17 18.95 2.43
C ASN A 313 -6.76 19.34 2.00
N PHE A 314 -6.12 18.54 1.14
CA PHE A 314 -4.81 18.91 0.58
C PHE A 314 -4.86 20.21 -0.21
N LEU A 315 -5.89 20.45 -1.02
CA LEU A 315 -6.02 21.72 -1.76
C LEU A 315 -6.18 22.92 -0.84
N ILE A 316 -6.95 22.78 0.24
CA ILE A 316 -7.12 23.83 1.26
C ILE A 316 -5.78 24.12 1.97
N GLU A 317 -5.08 23.08 2.42
CA GLU A 317 -3.80 23.20 3.13
C GLU A 317 -2.71 23.84 2.27
N ILE A 318 -2.62 23.44 1.00
CA ILE A 318 -1.53 23.88 0.11
C ILE A 318 -1.71 25.33 -0.34
N ARG A 319 -2.95 25.82 -0.50
CA ARG A 319 -3.21 27.04 -1.30
C ARG A 319 -3.72 28.28 -0.55
N ASN A 320 -3.72 28.33 0.78
CA ASN A 320 -4.29 29.46 1.55
C ASN A 320 -5.65 29.92 0.96
N VAL A 321 -6.56 28.95 0.81
CA VAL A 321 -7.81 29.12 0.06
C VAL A 321 -8.74 30.10 0.79
N ARG A 322 -9.15 31.17 0.11
CA ARG A 322 -9.99 32.25 0.65
C ARG A 322 -11.28 31.73 1.30
N ASN A 323 -11.94 30.80 0.62
CA ASN A 323 -13.21 30.20 1.02
C ASN A 323 -13.05 28.84 1.71
N ALA A 324 -11.89 28.55 2.31
CA ALA A 324 -11.61 27.30 3.01
C ALA A 324 -12.69 26.91 4.03
N LYS A 325 -13.15 27.86 4.87
CA LYS A 325 -14.21 27.61 5.86
C LYS A 325 -15.53 27.16 5.23
N HIS A 326 -15.86 27.66 4.03
CA HIS A 326 -17.09 27.31 3.32
C HIS A 326 -17.00 25.87 2.81
N LEU A 327 -15.87 25.55 2.16
CA LEU A 327 -15.58 24.21 1.68
C LEU A 327 -15.56 23.17 2.82
N GLN A 328 -14.89 23.48 3.93
CA GLN A 328 -14.83 22.60 5.12
C GLN A 328 -16.21 22.37 5.73
N PHE A 329 -17.05 23.40 5.80
CA PHE A 329 -18.41 23.25 6.30
C PHE A 329 -19.29 22.40 5.38
N LEU A 330 -19.16 22.60 4.07
CA LEU A 330 -19.90 21.83 3.07
C LEU A 330 -19.50 20.36 3.11
N SER A 331 -18.20 20.05 3.06
CA SER A 331 -17.73 18.66 3.11
C SER A 331 -18.04 17.99 4.45
N GLY A 332 -17.71 18.65 5.56
CA GLY A 332 -17.75 18.02 6.88
C GLY A 332 -19.14 17.97 7.51
N SER A 333 -20.12 18.76 7.05
CA SER A 333 -21.42 18.84 7.74
C SER A 333 -22.65 18.83 6.85
N LYS A 334 -22.52 19.04 5.53
CA LYS A 334 -23.68 19.16 4.63
C LYS A 334 -23.71 18.15 3.52
N HIS A 335 -22.54 17.77 3.01
CA HIS A 335 -22.46 16.77 1.98
C HIS A 335 -23.05 15.44 2.46
N SER A 336 -23.92 14.84 1.66
CA SER A 336 -24.48 13.54 1.96
C SER A 336 -23.39 12.46 1.87
N ALA A 337 -23.22 11.69 2.95
CA ALA A 337 -22.32 10.54 2.97
C ALA A 337 -22.74 9.41 2.00
N LYS A 338 -23.96 9.46 1.42
CA LYS A 338 -24.45 8.49 0.43
C LYS A 338 -23.87 8.72 -0.97
N GLN A 339 -23.31 9.90 -1.23
CA GLN A 339 -22.83 10.30 -2.55
C GLN A 339 -21.35 10.65 -2.48
N LYS A 340 -20.63 10.42 -3.58
CA LYS A 340 -19.26 10.94 -3.73
C LYS A 340 -19.31 12.43 -4.03
N LEU A 341 -18.38 13.17 -3.44
CA LEU A 341 -18.09 14.55 -3.83
C LEU A 341 -17.61 14.54 -5.29
N ARG A 342 -17.96 15.57 -6.07
CA ARG A 342 -17.51 15.69 -7.47
C ARG A 342 -16.75 16.98 -7.69
N PHE A 343 -15.88 17.00 -8.70
CA PHE A 343 -15.02 18.13 -9.02
C PHE A 343 -15.34 18.70 -10.40
N THR A 344 -15.24 20.02 -10.52
CA THR A 344 -15.10 20.71 -11.80
C THR A 344 -13.66 21.16 -11.96
N LEU A 345 -13.08 21.02 -13.15
CA LEU A 345 -11.66 21.33 -13.36
C LEU A 345 -11.42 22.61 -14.15
N LYS A 346 -12.33 22.98 -15.07
CA LYS A 346 -12.24 24.17 -15.92
C LYS A 346 -13.56 24.95 -15.90
N PRO A 347 -13.53 26.29 -16.03
CA PRO A 347 -12.34 27.15 -16.10
C PRO A 347 -11.62 27.33 -14.75
N LEU A 348 -12.30 27.04 -13.63
CA LEU A 348 -11.73 27.07 -12.29
C LEU A 348 -12.01 25.72 -11.61
N PHE A 349 -11.06 25.29 -10.78
CA PHE A 349 -11.24 24.10 -9.97
C PHE A 349 -12.33 24.34 -8.92
N GLY A 350 -13.25 23.40 -8.73
CA GLY A 350 -14.32 23.51 -7.76
C GLY A 350 -14.92 22.18 -7.38
N PHE A 351 -15.85 22.24 -6.43
CA PHE A 351 -16.45 21.09 -5.78
C PHE A 351 -17.98 21.19 -5.88
N LEU A 352 -18.62 20.08 -6.20
CA LEU A 352 -20.06 19.94 -6.24
C LEU A 352 -20.52 19.03 -5.09
N PHE A 353 -21.13 19.65 -4.09
CA PHE A 353 -21.69 18.96 -2.92
C PHE A 353 -23.15 18.64 -3.18
N PHE A 354 -23.52 17.38 -2.95
CA PHE A 354 -24.93 16.98 -2.86
C PHE A 354 -25.41 17.06 -1.40
N ILE A 355 -26.54 17.70 -1.18
CA ILE A 355 -27.18 17.89 0.13
C ILE A 355 -28.63 17.44 0.00
N GLU A 356 -29.03 16.50 0.87
CA GLU A 356 -30.40 15.99 0.91
C GLU A 356 -31.22 16.86 1.89
N GLY A 357 -32.17 17.65 1.37
CA GLY A 357 -33.13 18.44 2.17
C GLY A 357 -34.34 17.61 2.58
N GLU A 358 -35.38 18.21 3.14
CA GLU A 358 -36.61 17.47 3.49
C GLU A 358 -37.45 17.21 2.23
N THR A 359 -37.70 18.28 1.48
CA THR A 359 -38.55 18.26 0.28
C THR A 359 -37.77 18.31 -1.03
N LYS A 360 -36.51 18.76 -0.97
CA LYS A 360 -35.65 18.98 -2.13
C LYS A 360 -34.30 18.30 -2.02
N ASN A 361 -33.70 18.07 -3.18
CA ASN A 361 -32.31 17.69 -3.34
C ASN A 361 -31.53 18.90 -3.82
N HIS A 362 -30.44 19.24 -3.12
CA HIS A 362 -29.66 20.42 -3.40
C HIS A 362 -28.26 20.07 -3.90
N PHE A 363 -27.80 20.82 -4.89
CA PHE A 363 -26.49 20.73 -5.49
C PHE A 363 -25.79 22.06 -5.30
N CYS A 364 -24.78 22.06 -4.43
CA CYS A 364 -24.03 23.23 -4.03
C CYS A 364 -22.67 23.20 -4.74
N TRP A 365 -22.44 24.13 -5.66
CA TRP A 365 -21.19 24.27 -6.39
C TRP A 365 -20.36 25.42 -5.83
N GLU A 366 -19.18 25.08 -5.34
CA GLU A 366 -18.24 25.98 -4.68
C GLU A 366 -16.87 25.88 -5.35
N LEU A 367 -16.38 26.99 -5.92
CA LEU A 367 -15.11 27.04 -6.62
C LEU A 367 -13.97 27.38 -5.67
N LEU A 368 -12.75 26.90 -5.92
CA LEU A 368 -11.59 27.35 -5.17
C LEU A 368 -11.41 28.87 -5.34
N ASN A 369 -11.25 29.57 -4.22
CA ASN A 369 -11.12 31.03 -4.16
C ASN A 369 -12.30 31.79 -4.78
N SER A 370 -13.51 31.21 -4.73
CA SER A 370 -14.73 31.86 -5.22
C SER A 370 -15.12 33.10 -4.41
N HIS A 371 -16.00 33.89 -5.01
CA HIS A 371 -16.73 34.98 -4.35
C HIS A 371 -18.19 34.63 -4.07
N ALA A 372 -18.67 33.48 -4.55
CA ALA A 372 -20.04 33.06 -4.35
C ALA A 372 -20.19 31.54 -4.42
N THR A 373 -21.23 31.05 -3.76
CA THR A 373 -21.72 29.67 -3.82
C THR A 373 -22.93 29.61 -4.75
N TYR A 374 -22.96 28.61 -5.64
CA TYR A 374 -24.10 28.37 -6.55
C TYR A 374 -24.92 27.21 -6.02
N LEU A 375 -26.24 27.37 -5.92
CA LEU A 375 -27.13 26.35 -5.36
C LEU A 375 -28.26 26.06 -6.34
N TRP A 376 -28.35 24.82 -6.79
CA TRP A 376 -29.51 24.29 -7.53
C TRP A 376 -30.31 23.38 -6.62
N SER A 377 -31.64 23.48 -6.67
CA SER A 377 -32.54 22.65 -5.87
C SER A 377 -33.60 22.01 -6.76
N PHE A 378 -33.72 20.70 -6.67
CA PHE A 378 -34.70 19.89 -7.38
C PHE A 378 -35.71 19.35 -6.39
N ASP A 379 -36.98 19.28 -6.78
CA ASP A 379 -37.98 18.58 -5.97
C ASP A 379 -37.61 17.09 -5.85
N LYS A 380 -37.86 16.51 -4.68
CA LYS A 380 -37.67 15.06 -4.48
C LYS A 380 -38.78 14.30 -5.18
N ILE A 381 -38.53 13.93 -6.43
CA ILE A 381 -39.31 12.93 -7.15
C ILE A 381 -38.46 11.67 -7.18
N GLU A 382 -38.89 10.62 -6.49
CA GLU A 382 -38.21 9.31 -6.56
C GLU A 382 -38.41 8.69 -7.95
N PRO A 383 -37.38 8.11 -8.61
CA PRO A 383 -36.01 7.92 -8.16
C PRO A 383 -34.99 8.33 -9.24
N ASP A 384 -34.42 9.54 -9.23
CA ASP A 384 -33.24 9.76 -10.08
C ASP A 384 -32.26 10.86 -9.63
N VAL A 385 -31.62 10.66 -8.46
CA VAL A 385 -30.46 11.47 -8.05
C VAL A 385 -29.36 11.46 -9.12
N MET A 386 -29.21 10.35 -9.85
CA MET A 386 -28.23 10.23 -10.94
C MET A 386 -28.58 11.14 -12.13
N PHE A 387 -29.85 11.24 -12.51
CA PHE A 387 -30.32 12.21 -13.50
C PHE A 387 -30.16 13.63 -13.01
N GLN A 388 -30.44 13.92 -11.74
CA GLN A 388 -30.19 15.26 -11.19
C GLN A 388 -28.69 15.63 -11.29
N PHE A 389 -27.78 14.69 -10.99
CA PHE A 389 -26.35 14.89 -11.23
C PHE A 389 -26.03 15.16 -12.71
N LYS A 390 -26.61 14.38 -13.63
CA LYS A 390 -26.43 14.58 -15.07
C LYS A 390 -26.96 15.95 -15.51
N ARG A 391 -28.11 16.36 -15.00
CA ARG A 391 -28.72 17.66 -15.27
C ARG A 391 -27.82 18.81 -14.78
N VAL A 392 -27.26 18.68 -13.58
CA VAL A 392 -26.29 19.66 -13.05
C VAL A 392 -25.00 19.68 -13.87
N GLU A 393 -24.53 18.53 -14.36
CA GLU A 393 -23.38 18.46 -15.26
C GLU A 393 -23.63 19.22 -16.58
N GLU A 394 -24.81 19.06 -17.17
CA GLU A 394 -25.25 19.81 -18.36
C GLU A 394 -25.30 21.32 -18.08
N ILE A 395 -25.84 21.74 -16.93
CA ILE A 395 -25.88 23.14 -16.51
C ILE A 395 -24.46 23.70 -16.36
N ILE A 396 -23.54 22.97 -15.74
CA ILE A 396 -22.14 23.38 -15.58
C ILE A 396 -21.46 23.50 -16.95
N ASN A 397 -21.76 22.61 -17.90
CA ASN A 397 -21.28 22.72 -19.28
C ASN A 397 -21.81 23.98 -19.97
N ILE A 398 -23.12 24.28 -19.84
CA ILE A 398 -23.70 25.53 -20.35
C ILE A 398 -22.98 26.75 -19.74
N ILE A 399 -22.80 26.77 -18.41
CA ILE A 399 -22.10 27.86 -17.71
C ILE A 399 -20.65 28.00 -18.18
N ARG A 400 -19.97 26.89 -18.47
CA ARG A 400 -18.61 26.90 -19.02
C ARG A 400 -18.57 27.59 -20.39
N ASP A 401 -19.59 27.38 -21.21
CA ASP A 401 -19.64 27.88 -22.59
C ASP A 401 -20.13 29.33 -22.68
N MET A 402 -21.17 29.72 -21.93
CA MET A 402 -21.73 31.09 -21.98
C MET A 402 -21.27 32.02 -20.85
N GLY A 403 -20.67 31.48 -19.79
CA GLY A 403 -20.28 32.22 -18.60
C GLY A 403 -21.38 32.35 -17.53
N ARG A 404 -20.94 32.55 -16.28
CA ARG A 404 -21.81 32.55 -15.08
C ARG A 404 -22.85 33.68 -15.08
N GLU A 405 -22.45 34.90 -15.46
CA GLU A 405 -23.36 36.05 -15.48
C GLU A 405 -24.43 35.93 -16.58
N ALA A 406 -24.06 35.40 -17.75
CA ALA A 406 -25.03 35.11 -18.80
C ALA A 406 -26.07 34.07 -18.36
N TYR A 407 -25.61 33.00 -17.71
CA TYR A 407 -26.50 31.99 -17.13
C TYR A 407 -27.46 32.59 -16.09
N LYS A 408 -26.93 33.36 -15.13
CA LYS A 408 -27.75 34.04 -14.09
C LYS A 408 -28.85 34.92 -14.70
N ASN A 409 -28.51 35.68 -15.75
CA ASN A 409 -29.48 36.54 -16.43
C ASN A 409 -30.54 35.74 -17.21
N ASN A 410 -30.12 34.66 -17.87
CA ASN A 410 -31.04 33.77 -18.59
C ASN A 410 -32.00 33.04 -17.63
N PHE A 411 -31.51 32.57 -16.49
CA PHE A 411 -32.33 31.95 -15.46
C PHE A 411 -33.37 32.93 -14.91
N LYS A 412 -32.95 34.16 -14.53
CA LYS A 412 -33.87 35.23 -14.06
C LYS A 412 -34.94 35.60 -15.10
N SER A 413 -34.64 35.43 -16.37
CA SER A 413 -35.56 35.73 -17.49
C SER A 413 -36.40 34.51 -17.90
N ASN A 414 -36.39 33.41 -17.13
CA ASN A 414 -37.08 32.14 -17.41
C ASN A 414 -36.75 31.52 -18.78
N LYS A 415 -35.52 31.75 -19.29
CA LYS A 415 -35.06 31.21 -20.59
C LYS A 415 -34.43 29.82 -20.49
N VAL A 416 -33.99 29.41 -19.30
CA VAL A 416 -33.28 28.15 -19.04
C VAL A 416 -33.73 27.57 -17.71
N ASP A 417 -33.70 26.24 -17.59
CA ASP A 417 -33.86 25.48 -16.34
C ASP A 417 -35.09 25.85 -15.50
N ASN A 418 -36.23 26.05 -16.15
CA ASN A 418 -37.50 26.38 -15.49
C ASN A 418 -38.05 25.23 -14.59
N ASP A 419 -37.42 24.06 -14.65
CA ASP A 419 -37.75 22.85 -13.91
C ASP A 419 -37.10 22.76 -12.52
N LEU A 420 -36.28 23.75 -12.12
CA LEU A 420 -35.56 23.76 -10.85
C LEU A 420 -35.50 25.15 -10.21
N SER A 421 -35.07 25.20 -8.94
CA SER A 421 -34.74 26.46 -8.26
C SER A 421 -33.24 26.71 -8.29
N PHE A 422 -32.82 27.95 -8.56
CA PHE A 422 -31.41 28.34 -8.53
C PHE A 422 -31.23 29.63 -7.72
N CYS A 423 -30.19 29.66 -6.88
CA CYS A 423 -29.75 30.87 -6.22
C CYS A 423 -28.21 30.97 -6.14
N THR A 424 -27.74 32.18 -5.84
CA THR A 424 -26.32 32.48 -5.65
C THR A 424 -26.15 33.13 -4.28
N ILE A 425 -25.24 32.61 -3.46
CA ILE A 425 -24.94 33.13 -2.13
C ILE A 425 -23.56 33.79 -2.17
N GLU A 426 -23.54 35.11 -2.20
CA GLU A 426 -22.31 35.92 -2.24
C GLU A 426 -21.53 35.84 -0.93
N HIS A 427 -20.21 35.79 -1.04
CA HIS A 427 -19.27 35.77 0.09
C HIS A 427 -18.92 37.19 0.51
N SER A 428 -19.60 37.72 1.52
CA SER A 428 -19.28 39.00 2.14
C SER A 428 -18.16 38.85 3.18
N ASN A 429 -17.35 39.90 3.38
CA ASN A 429 -16.51 40.07 4.58
C ASN A 429 -15.57 38.91 4.97
N ILE A 430 -15.13 38.06 4.04
CA ILE A 430 -14.43 36.81 4.37
C ILE A 430 -13.08 36.99 5.10
N ASN A 431 -12.45 38.16 4.92
CA ASN A 431 -11.18 38.55 5.56
C ASN A 431 -11.38 39.63 6.65
N SER A 432 -12.62 39.93 7.05
CA SER A 432 -12.86 40.96 8.06
C SER A 432 -12.58 40.39 9.45
N ALA A 433 -11.73 41.08 10.22
CA ALA A 433 -11.50 40.79 11.63
C ALA A 433 -12.72 41.12 12.53
N PHE A 434 -13.69 41.87 11.99
CA PHE A 434 -14.80 42.45 12.78
C PHE A 434 -16.17 41.88 12.42
N LYS A 435 -16.33 41.30 11.22
CA LYS A 435 -17.57 40.67 10.76
C LYS A 435 -17.30 39.24 10.31
N GLU A 436 -17.99 38.29 10.93
CA GLU A 436 -17.88 36.89 10.55
C GLU A 436 -18.69 36.58 9.29
N GLY A 437 -18.16 36.95 8.12
CA GLY A 437 -18.82 36.74 6.82
C GLY A 437 -19.19 35.28 6.54
N PHE A 438 -18.45 34.33 7.11
CA PHE A 438 -18.78 32.91 7.05
C PHE A 438 -20.09 32.57 7.77
N VAL A 439 -20.38 33.17 8.92
CA VAL A 439 -21.63 32.90 9.67
C VAL A 439 -22.83 33.43 8.92
N GLU A 440 -22.71 34.63 8.33
CA GLU A 440 -23.74 35.20 7.46
C GLU A 440 -24.03 34.29 6.26
N TRP A 441 -22.98 33.85 5.56
CA TRP A 441 -23.11 32.90 4.46
C TRP A 441 -23.76 31.58 4.92
N GLN A 442 -23.34 31.04 6.07
CA GLN A 442 -23.86 29.78 6.59
C GLN A 442 -25.35 29.88 6.92
N HIS A 443 -25.79 31.01 7.45
CA HIS A 443 -27.20 31.26 7.74
C HIS A 443 -28.02 31.28 6.44
N ARG A 444 -27.59 32.08 5.44
CA ARG A 444 -28.25 32.16 4.14
C ARG A 444 -28.32 30.81 3.42
N LEU A 445 -27.27 30.01 3.51
CA LEU A 445 -27.28 28.66 2.96
C LEU A 445 -28.37 27.81 3.62
N LYS A 446 -28.45 27.81 4.95
CA LYS A 446 -29.46 27.03 5.69
C LYS A 446 -30.89 27.45 5.35
N GLU A 447 -31.16 28.72 5.10
CA GLU A 447 -32.48 29.21 4.69
C GLU A 447 -32.95 28.61 3.34
N HIS A 448 -32.01 28.23 2.48
CA HIS A 448 -32.32 27.64 1.17
C HIS A 448 -32.33 26.11 1.14
N LEU A 449 -31.91 25.42 2.20
CA LEU A 449 -31.77 23.96 2.26
C LEU A 449 -33.02 23.22 2.82
N VAL A 450 -34.21 23.80 2.64
CA VAL A 450 -35.49 23.23 3.08
C VAL A 450 -36.00 22.17 2.10
#